data_AF-A0A075LUI0-F1
#
_entry.id   AF-A0A075LUI0-F1
#
_cell.length_a   1.000
_cell.length_b   1.000
_cell.length_c   1.000
_cell.angle_alpha   90.00
_cell.angle_beta   90.00
_cell.angle_gamma   90.00
#
_symmetry.space_group_name_H-M   'P 1'
#
loop_
_entity.id
_entity.type
_entity.pdbx_description
1 polymer ?
#
loop_
_entity_poly.entity_id
_entity_poly.type
_entity_poly.pdbx_seq_one_letter_code
_entity_poly.pdbx_strand_id
1 'polypeptide(L)'
;MNEVQILGITMFLAGLLSYGFRNKKEFRRGLRVGFRIPYTLASQEAWRAGNTFVGIGFMALGVLVIFLSFSLSENQAVLIATFGGFVIIALGAYVSKIALERETFKPAEGEIKPLKEFNVKPWLFSGALIMIIYLLIALYYYPKLPEVIAIHFTSSGAPDSFGSKLPFVLIVPLTIMSFFLGLIYLAKEPFKRAYISIYSKNPEQTRKWTLNLLLAGMFVQFIAYTDIIWFSLNGAHLLSISSLTTLSLLFIAIPSAMILLSLFRPPA
;
A
#
# COMPACT_ATOMS: atom_id res chain seq x y z
N MET A 1 -9.03 -25.34 -11.37
CA MET A 1 -8.86 -24.44 -10.21
C MET A 1 -8.77 -23.03 -10.77
N ASN A 2 -9.69 -22.14 -10.40
CA ASN A 2 -9.71 -20.76 -10.92
C ASN A 2 -8.81 -19.84 -10.08
N GLU A 3 -8.61 -18.60 -10.54
CA GLU A 3 -7.75 -17.62 -9.87
C GLU A 3 -8.20 -17.32 -8.43
N VAL A 4 -9.52 -17.28 -8.19
CA VAL A 4 -10.10 -17.07 -6.86
C VAL A 4 -9.77 -18.22 -5.90
N GLN A 5 -9.81 -19.46 -6.37
CA GLN A 5 -9.41 -20.62 -5.57
C GLN A 5 -7.91 -20.59 -5.24
N ILE A 6 -7.06 -20.20 -6.19
CA ILE A 6 -5.62 -20.02 -5.96
C ILE A 6 -5.38 -18.93 -4.90
N LEU A 7 -6.10 -17.81 -5.00
CA LEU A 7 -6.06 -16.73 -4.01
C LEU A 7 -6.43 -17.25 -2.61
N GLY A 8 -7.56 -17.96 -2.49
CA GLY A 8 -8.02 -18.52 -1.22
C GLY A 8 -7.04 -19.52 -0.60
N ILE A 9 -6.43 -20.41 -1.40
CA ILE A 9 -5.38 -21.33 -0.95
C ILE A 9 -4.16 -20.56 -0.46
N THR A 10 -3.74 -19.53 -1.20
CA THR A 10 -2.59 -18.68 -0.84
C THR A 10 -2.83 -17.98 0.49
N MET A 11 -4.02 -17.42 0.69
CA MET A 11 -4.44 -16.80 1.96
C MET A 11 -4.42 -17.82 3.10
N PHE A 12 -4.95 -19.03 2.88
CA PHE A 12 -4.92 -20.09 3.88
C PHE A 12 -3.49 -20.47 4.28
N LEU A 13 -2.61 -20.70 3.30
CA LEU A 13 -1.21 -21.05 3.56
C LEU A 13 -0.46 -19.92 4.28
N ALA A 14 -0.65 -18.67 3.88
CA ALA A 14 -0.07 -17.52 4.57
C ALA A 14 -0.54 -17.43 6.03
N GLY A 15 -1.83 -17.69 6.28
CA GLY A 15 -2.41 -17.77 7.61
C GLY A 15 -1.82 -18.91 8.44
N LEU A 16 -1.71 -20.10 7.85
CA LEU A 16 -1.14 -21.30 8.47
C LEU A 16 0.32 -21.08 8.88
N LEU A 17 1.13 -20.49 8.00
CA LEU A 17 2.53 -20.18 8.28
C LEU A 17 2.65 -19.15 9.42
N SER A 18 1.85 -18.08 9.39
CA SER A 18 1.83 -17.07 10.45
C SER A 18 1.44 -17.68 11.80
N TYR A 19 0.40 -18.53 11.83
CA TYR A 19 -0.03 -19.23 13.03
C TYR A 19 1.02 -20.24 13.51
N GLY A 20 1.52 -21.11 12.63
CA GLY A 20 2.43 -22.21 12.96
C GLY A 20 3.78 -21.74 13.53
N PHE A 21 4.30 -20.61 13.05
CA PHE A 21 5.60 -20.09 13.50
C PHE A 21 5.52 -19.05 14.62
N ARG A 22 4.32 -18.72 15.11
CA ARG A 22 4.13 -17.67 16.14
C ARG A 22 4.92 -17.87 17.44
N ASN A 23 5.26 -19.11 17.80
CA ASN A 23 6.00 -19.40 19.04
C ASN A 23 7.53 -19.39 18.87
N LYS A 24 8.06 -19.28 17.64
CA LYS A 24 9.50 -19.32 17.36
C LYS A 24 10.11 -17.92 17.42
N LYS A 25 11.06 -17.67 18.34
CA LYS A 25 11.68 -16.35 18.54
C LYS A 25 12.57 -15.94 17.37
N GLU A 26 13.15 -16.91 16.67
CA GLU A 26 14.01 -16.75 15.49
C GLU A 26 13.21 -16.17 14.32
N PHE A 27 11.91 -16.51 14.24
CA PHE A 27 11.01 -15.99 13.22
C PHE A 27 10.61 -14.54 13.48
N ARG A 28 10.63 -14.05 14.73
CA ARG A 28 10.48 -12.62 15.02
C ARG A 28 11.74 -11.84 14.62
N ARG A 29 12.93 -12.39 14.89
CA ARG A 29 14.23 -11.68 14.76
C ARG A 29 14.94 -11.80 13.40
N GLY A 30 14.67 -12.85 12.60
CA GLY A 30 15.46 -13.11 11.39
C GLY A 30 14.69 -13.61 10.15
N LEU A 31 13.70 -14.51 10.31
CA LEU A 31 13.03 -15.14 9.15
C LEU A 31 11.76 -14.38 8.72
N ARG A 32 11.63 -14.00 7.44
CA ARG A 32 10.59 -13.09 6.87
C ARG A 32 9.14 -13.60 6.83
N VAL A 33 8.78 -14.63 7.61
CA VAL A 33 7.41 -15.19 7.66
C VAL A 33 6.62 -14.67 8.87
N GLY A 34 5.36 -14.26 8.67
CA GLY A 34 4.43 -13.83 9.73
C GLY A 34 3.94 -12.38 9.61
N PHE A 35 2.91 -12.03 10.39
CA PHE A 35 2.36 -10.68 10.51
C PHE A 35 3.34 -9.78 11.25
N ARG A 36 3.90 -8.80 10.52
CA ARG A 36 5.02 -7.97 10.96
C ARG A 36 4.67 -6.50 10.93
N ILE A 37 4.33 -5.99 12.09
CA ILE A 37 4.08 -4.58 12.34
C ILE A 37 4.85 -4.13 13.58
N PRO A 38 4.92 -2.81 13.87
CA PRO A 38 5.73 -2.30 14.97
C PRO A 38 5.45 -2.99 16.31
N TYR A 39 4.18 -3.20 16.63
CA TYR A 39 3.77 -3.84 17.88
C TYR A 39 4.29 -5.28 18.00
N THR A 40 4.13 -6.09 16.96
CA THR A 40 4.56 -7.50 16.95
C THR A 40 6.07 -7.67 16.98
N LEU A 41 6.83 -6.65 16.61
CA LEU A 41 8.29 -6.73 16.60
C LEU A 41 8.88 -6.27 17.94
N ALA A 42 8.20 -5.33 18.62
CA ALA A 42 8.59 -4.81 19.92
C ALA A 42 8.46 -5.86 21.04
N SER A 43 7.47 -6.73 20.99
CA SER A 43 7.12 -7.67 22.08
C SER A 43 6.91 -9.11 21.59
N GLN A 44 7.28 -10.09 22.42
CA GLN A 44 7.05 -11.51 22.10
C GLN A 44 5.56 -11.89 22.27
N GLU A 45 4.89 -11.27 23.24
CA GLU A 45 3.48 -11.43 23.55
C GLU A 45 2.63 -10.82 22.43
N ALA A 46 2.98 -9.61 21.98
CA ALA A 46 2.37 -8.96 20.82
C ALA A 46 2.60 -9.76 19.54
N TRP A 47 3.81 -10.30 19.34
CA TRP A 47 4.11 -11.21 18.23
C TRP A 47 3.16 -12.42 18.21
N ARG A 48 3.03 -13.11 19.35
CA ARG A 48 2.16 -14.29 19.49
C ARG A 48 0.69 -13.93 19.28
N ALA A 49 0.20 -12.86 19.90
CA ALA A 49 -1.19 -12.43 19.79
C ALA A 49 -1.54 -12.03 18.34
N GLY A 50 -0.73 -11.17 17.72
CA GLY A 50 -0.94 -10.70 16.35
C GLY A 50 -0.90 -11.84 15.32
N ASN A 51 0.12 -12.69 15.37
CA ASN A 51 0.25 -13.83 14.44
C ASN A 51 -0.81 -14.91 14.69
N THR A 52 -1.31 -15.07 15.93
CA THR A 52 -2.46 -15.94 16.20
C THR A 52 -3.70 -15.42 15.50
N PHE A 53 -4.06 -14.16 15.75
CA PHE A 53 -5.27 -13.55 15.22
C PHE A 53 -5.26 -13.49 13.70
N VAL A 54 -4.20 -12.91 13.12
CA VAL A 54 -4.04 -12.76 11.67
C VAL A 54 -3.93 -14.13 11.01
N GLY A 55 -3.17 -15.06 11.60
CA GLY A 55 -3.03 -16.42 11.08
C GLY A 55 -4.36 -17.15 10.96
N ILE A 56 -5.15 -17.17 12.05
CA ILE A 56 -6.49 -17.79 12.06
C ILE A 56 -7.43 -17.05 11.11
N GLY A 57 -7.42 -15.72 11.11
CA GLY A 57 -8.28 -14.91 10.25
C GLY A 57 -8.05 -15.19 8.77
N PHE A 58 -6.80 -15.24 8.32
CA PHE A 58 -6.47 -15.56 6.92
C PHE A 58 -6.76 -17.02 6.55
N MET A 59 -6.60 -17.97 7.48
CA MET A 59 -7.06 -19.35 7.27
C MET A 59 -8.57 -19.40 7.05
N ALA A 60 -9.35 -18.79 7.94
CA ALA A 60 -10.81 -18.76 7.83
C ALA A 60 -11.29 -18.02 6.56
N LEU A 61 -10.70 -16.86 6.25
CA LEU A 61 -11.04 -16.09 5.06
C LEU A 61 -10.65 -16.83 3.78
N GLY A 62 -9.50 -17.50 3.75
CA GLY A 62 -9.08 -18.30 2.60
C GLY A 62 -10.06 -19.44 2.30
N VAL A 63 -10.48 -20.17 3.35
CA VAL A 63 -11.51 -21.21 3.23
C VAL A 63 -12.84 -20.61 2.75
N LEU A 64 -13.28 -19.49 3.33
CA LEU A 64 -14.50 -18.79 2.93
C LEU A 64 -14.47 -18.39 1.46
N VAL A 65 -13.36 -17.80 0.98
CA VAL A 65 -13.20 -17.36 -0.42
C VAL A 65 -13.26 -18.54 -1.38
N ILE A 66 -12.64 -19.68 -1.04
CA ILE A 66 -12.73 -20.92 -1.85
C ILE A 66 -14.18 -21.36 -1.97
N PHE A 67 -14.94 -21.42 -0.87
CA PHE A 67 -16.35 -21.83 -0.92
C PHE A 67 -17.24 -20.83 -1.66
N LEU A 68 -17.04 -19.52 -1.44
CA LEU A 68 -17.82 -18.50 -2.13
C LEU A 68 -17.51 -18.43 -3.63
N SER A 69 -16.32 -18.87 -4.08
CA SER A 69 -15.96 -18.93 -5.50
C SER A 69 -16.89 -19.81 -6.35
N PHE A 70 -17.64 -20.74 -5.74
CA PHE A 70 -18.60 -21.58 -6.44
C PHE A 70 -19.96 -20.90 -6.66
N SER A 71 -20.24 -19.81 -5.94
CA SER A 71 -21.56 -19.15 -5.94
C SER A 71 -21.51 -17.69 -6.38
N LEU A 72 -20.36 -17.02 -6.29
CA LEU A 72 -20.18 -15.61 -6.61
C LEU A 72 -19.37 -15.42 -7.89
N SER A 73 -19.51 -14.24 -8.51
CA SER A 73 -18.61 -13.85 -9.60
C SER A 73 -17.19 -13.60 -9.07
N GLU A 74 -16.19 -13.73 -9.95
CA GLU A 74 -14.78 -13.56 -9.57
C GLU A 74 -14.53 -12.19 -8.94
N ASN A 75 -15.10 -11.13 -9.54
CA ASN A 75 -15.00 -9.76 -9.02
C ASN A 75 -15.57 -9.63 -7.60
N GLN A 76 -16.71 -10.26 -7.31
CA GLN A 76 -17.32 -10.24 -5.98
C GLN A 76 -16.46 -10.99 -4.95
N ALA A 77 -15.95 -12.16 -5.31
CA ALA A 77 -15.11 -12.96 -4.42
C ALA A 77 -13.77 -12.27 -4.12
N VAL A 78 -13.13 -11.66 -5.13
CA VAL A 78 -11.90 -10.86 -4.97
C VAL A 78 -12.16 -9.64 -4.08
N LEU A 79 -13.31 -8.98 -4.24
CA LEU A 79 -13.69 -7.84 -3.41
C LEU A 79 -13.85 -8.26 -1.94
N ILE A 80 -14.54 -9.37 -1.66
CA ILE A 80 -14.68 -9.92 -0.31
C ILE A 80 -13.30 -10.27 0.28
N ALA A 81 -12.44 -10.96 -0.48
CA ALA A 81 -11.10 -11.31 -0.05
C ALA A 81 -10.28 -10.07 0.32
N THR A 82 -10.38 -9.01 -0.49
CA THR A 82 -9.67 -7.74 -0.30
C THR A 82 -10.14 -7.01 0.95
N PHE A 83 -11.44 -6.74 1.08
CA PHE A 83 -11.99 -6.04 2.24
C PHE A 83 -11.82 -6.85 3.53
N GLY A 84 -12.07 -8.16 3.48
CA GLY A 84 -11.85 -9.06 4.61
C GLY A 84 -10.38 -9.06 5.06
N GLY A 85 -9.44 -9.10 4.11
CA GLY A 85 -8.01 -9.01 4.38
C GLY A 85 -7.62 -7.69 5.07
N PHE A 86 -8.13 -6.55 4.59
CA PHE A 86 -7.91 -5.25 5.23
C PHE A 86 -8.44 -5.22 6.66
N VAL A 87 -9.65 -5.76 6.90
CA VAL A 87 -10.23 -5.84 8.26
C VAL A 87 -9.37 -6.71 9.17
N ILE A 88 -8.94 -7.89 8.72
CA ILE A 88 -8.07 -8.79 9.51
C ILE A 88 -6.75 -8.11 9.85
N ILE A 89 -6.13 -7.40 8.90
CA ILE A 89 -4.87 -6.67 9.13
C ILE A 89 -5.07 -5.54 10.14
N ALA A 90 -6.14 -4.74 10.00
CA ALA A 90 -6.44 -3.64 10.90
C ALA A 90 -6.71 -4.13 12.34
N LEU A 91 -7.57 -5.14 12.49
CA LEU A 91 -7.87 -5.75 13.79
C LEU A 91 -6.67 -6.47 14.37
N GLY A 92 -5.88 -7.17 13.55
CA GLY A 92 -4.62 -7.79 13.96
C GLY A 92 -3.62 -6.77 14.49
N ALA A 93 -3.56 -5.58 13.87
CA ALA A 93 -2.74 -4.48 14.36
C ALA A 93 -3.22 -3.94 15.70
N TYR A 94 -4.54 -3.79 15.86
CA TYR A 94 -5.15 -3.39 17.12
C TYR A 94 -4.91 -4.43 18.25
N VAL A 95 -5.08 -5.72 17.97
CA VAL A 95 -4.80 -6.81 18.91
C VAL A 95 -3.33 -6.81 19.33
N SER A 96 -2.41 -6.62 18.38
CA SER A 96 -0.98 -6.56 18.66
C SER A 96 -0.63 -5.34 19.51
N LYS A 97 -1.28 -4.19 19.26
CA LYS A 97 -1.14 -2.98 20.07
C LYS A 97 -1.52 -3.22 21.52
N ILE A 98 -2.71 -3.76 21.75
CA ILE A 98 -3.20 -4.05 23.10
C ILE A 98 -2.27 -5.03 23.82
N ALA A 99 -1.82 -6.08 23.12
CA ALA A 99 -0.91 -7.06 23.70
C ALA A 99 0.43 -6.44 24.13
N LEU A 100 0.98 -5.52 23.31
CA LEU A 100 2.15 -4.75 23.69
C LEU A 100 1.86 -3.87 24.90
N GLU A 101 0.80 -3.07 24.85
CA GLU A 101 0.43 -2.13 25.92
C GLU A 101 0.27 -2.83 27.26
N ARG A 102 -0.33 -4.03 27.27
CA ARG A 102 -0.47 -4.89 28.47
C ARG A 102 0.86 -5.33 29.07
N GLU A 103 1.85 -5.68 28.24
CA GLU A 103 3.19 -6.07 28.71
C GLU A 103 3.98 -4.86 29.20
N THR A 104 3.86 -3.72 28.51
CA THR A 104 4.60 -2.49 28.82
C THR A 104 3.94 -1.63 29.90
N PHE A 105 2.99 -2.14 30.70
CA PHE A 105 2.32 -1.38 31.76
C PHE A 105 3.32 -0.89 32.82
N LYS A 106 3.94 0.24 32.53
CA LYS A 106 4.49 1.20 33.48
C LYS A 106 3.67 2.48 33.28
N PRO A 107 3.13 3.09 34.34
CA PRO A 107 2.66 4.47 34.23
C PRO A 107 3.83 5.28 33.65
N ALA A 108 3.55 6.18 32.70
CA ALA A 108 4.60 6.97 32.07
C ALA A 108 5.37 7.74 33.16
N GLU A 109 6.55 7.26 33.52
CA GLU A 109 7.44 7.93 34.47
C GLU A 109 8.27 8.95 33.69
N GLY A 110 8.07 10.23 34.04
CA GLY A 110 8.75 11.37 33.44
C GLY A 110 7.82 12.31 32.68
N GLU A 111 8.28 13.54 32.46
CA GLU A 111 7.55 14.50 31.64
C GLU A 111 7.37 13.95 30.22
N ILE A 112 6.13 13.94 29.74
CA ILE A 112 5.80 13.64 28.34
C ILE A 112 6.42 14.75 27.49
N LYS A 113 7.62 14.53 26.95
CA LYS A 113 8.20 15.46 25.99
C LYS A 113 7.42 15.34 24.68
N PRO A 114 6.74 16.40 24.22
CA PRO A 114 6.00 16.34 22.96
C PRO A 114 6.97 16.02 21.83
N LEU A 115 6.65 14.96 21.08
CA LEU A 115 7.47 14.51 19.97
C LEU A 115 7.41 15.56 18.84
N LYS A 116 8.52 16.27 18.58
CA LYS A 116 8.63 17.32 17.54
C LYS A 116 8.06 16.87 16.20
N GLU A 117 6.95 17.45 15.74
CA GLU A 117 6.27 17.01 14.53
C GLU A 117 7.19 17.03 13.30
N PHE A 118 7.03 16.04 12.42
CA PHE A 118 7.75 16.03 11.15
C PHE A 118 6.96 16.85 10.12
N ASN A 119 7.64 17.83 9.51
CA ASN A 119 7.00 18.71 8.55
C ASN A 119 6.77 18.01 7.21
N VAL A 120 5.54 17.53 6.99
CA VAL A 120 5.11 16.91 5.72
C VAL A 120 4.62 17.92 4.68
N LYS A 121 4.52 19.21 5.02
CA LYS A 121 3.91 20.24 4.15
C LYS A 121 4.52 20.33 2.75
N PRO A 122 5.85 20.24 2.55
CA PRO A 122 6.43 20.28 1.20
C PRO A 122 5.87 19.17 0.29
N TRP A 123 5.77 17.94 0.79
CA TRP A 123 5.23 16.81 0.02
C TRP A 123 3.72 16.93 -0.20
N LEU A 124 2.96 17.43 0.78
CA LEU A 124 1.54 17.71 0.60
C LEU A 124 1.32 18.76 -0.49
N PHE A 125 2.11 19.83 -0.50
CA PHE A 125 2.04 20.86 -1.53
C PHE A 125 2.39 20.31 -2.91
N SER A 126 3.48 19.55 -3.04
CA SER A 126 3.85 18.92 -4.32
C SER A 126 2.79 17.93 -4.81
N GLY A 127 2.25 17.09 -3.94
CA GLY A 127 1.20 16.13 -4.29
C GLY A 127 -0.11 16.84 -4.70
N ALA A 128 -0.49 17.90 -3.98
CA ALA A 128 -1.64 18.72 -4.32
C ALA A 128 -1.45 19.43 -5.68
N LEU A 129 -0.25 19.94 -5.96
CA LEU A 129 0.08 20.54 -7.25
C LEU A 129 -0.07 19.53 -8.40
N ILE A 130 0.45 18.30 -8.24
CA ILE A 130 0.28 17.21 -9.22
C ILE A 130 -1.22 16.94 -9.46
N MET A 131 -2.01 16.83 -8.39
CA MET A 131 -3.44 16.58 -8.48
C MET A 131 -4.21 17.72 -9.14
N ILE A 132 -3.84 18.98 -8.86
CA ILE A 132 -4.45 20.16 -9.48
C ILE A 132 -4.12 20.21 -10.97
N ILE A 133 -2.86 20.00 -11.35
CA ILE A 133 -2.45 19.97 -12.76
C ILE A 133 -3.21 18.86 -13.50
N TYR A 134 -3.30 17.66 -12.91
CA TYR A 134 -4.11 16.58 -13.45
C TYR A 134 -5.56 16.99 -13.68
N LEU A 135 -6.19 17.57 -12.64
CA LEU A 135 -7.59 17.97 -12.68
C LEU A 135 -7.85 19.02 -13.77
N LEU A 136 -6.93 19.97 -13.95
CA LEU A 136 -7.01 20.97 -15.02
C LEU A 136 -6.95 20.32 -16.41
N ILE A 137 -6.02 19.37 -16.63
CA ILE A 137 -5.93 18.61 -17.88
C ILE A 137 -7.22 17.80 -18.09
N ALA A 138 -7.66 17.06 -17.08
CA ALA A 138 -8.85 16.21 -17.14
C ALA A 138 -10.09 17.04 -17.48
N LEU A 139 -10.36 18.13 -16.77
CA LEU A 139 -11.52 18.99 -17.01
C LEU A 139 -11.48 19.66 -18.39
N TYR A 140 -10.30 20.05 -18.87
CA TYR A 140 -10.14 20.65 -20.20
C TYR A 140 -10.46 19.67 -21.33
N TYR A 141 -10.01 18.42 -21.22
CA TYR A 141 -10.20 17.41 -22.25
C TYR A 141 -11.49 16.60 -22.09
N TYR A 142 -12.10 16.57 -20.90
CA TYR A 142 -13.31 15.81 -20.60
C TYR A 142 -14.45 15.95 -21.65
N PRO A 143 -14.83 17.17 -22.09
CA PRO A 143 -15.91 17.32 -23.08
C PRO A 143 -15.52 16.84 -24.49
N LYS A 144 -14.22 16.66 -24.76
CA LYS A 144 -13.69 16.22 -26.07
C LYS A 144 -13.55 14.70 -26.16
N LEU A 145 -13.69 14.00 -25.04
CA LEU A 145 -13.54 12.54 -24.99
C LEU A 145 -14.84 11.83 -25.38
N PRO A 146 -14.73 10.71 -26.14
CA PRO A 146 -15.87 9.84 -26.39
C PRO A 146 -16.42 9.27 -25.07
N GLU A 147 -17.69 8.87 -25.05
CA GLU A 147 -18.31 8.30 -23.84
C GLU A 147 -17.62 7.02 -23.36
N VAL A 148 -17.08 6.24 -24.31
CA VAL A 148 -16.29 5.03 -24.05
C VAL A 148 -14.85 5.27 -24.49
N ILE A 149 -13.90 5.04 -23.58
CA ILE A 149 -12.46 5.20 -23.80
C ILE A 149 -11.72 3.89 -23.52
N ALA A 150 -10.51 3.76 -24.08
CA ALA A 150 -9.60 2.69 -23.69
C ALA A 150 -9.09 2.93 -22.25
N ILE A 151 -9.03 1.88 -21.45
CA ILE A 151 -8.66 1.95 -20.02
C ILE A 151 -7.54 0.97 -19.64
N HIS A 152 -7.22 0.03 -20.53
CA HIS A 152 -6.12 -0.91 -20.40
C HIS A 152 -5.49 -1.14 -21.77
N PHE A 153 -4.20 -1.49 -21.75
CA PHE A 153 -3.39 -1.69 -22.93
C PHE A 153 -2.50 -2.92 -22.76
N THR A 154 -2.33 -3.65 -23.85
CA THR A 154 -1.35 -4.73 -23.96
C THR A 154 0.09 -4.18 -23.92
N SER A 155 1.07 -5.06 -23.77
CA SER A 155 2.50 -4.68 -23.81
C SER A 155 2.96 -4.08 -25.15
N SER A 156 2.22 -4.32 -26.23
CA SER A 156 2.45 -3.71 -27.55
C SER A 156 1.82 -2.32 -27.70
N GLY A 157 1.01 -1.87 -26.73
CA GLY A 157 0.29 -0.59 -26.77
C GLY A 157 -1.06 -0.66 -27.48
N ALA A 158 -1.55 -1.85 -27.84
CA ALA A 158 -2.90 -1.99 -28.34
C ALA A 158 -3.91 -1.98 -27.17
N PRO A 159 -5.05 -1.26 -27.29
CA PRO A 159 -6.09 -1.25 -26.27
C PRO A 159 -6.80 -2.62 -26.21
N ASP A 160 -6.98 -3.16 -25.02
CA ASP A 160 -7.64 -4.46 -24.78
C ASP A 160 -8.80 -4.39 -23.77
N SER A 161 -9.04 -3.22 -23.17
CA SER A 161 -10.20 -2.97 -22.31
C SER A 161 -10.71 -1.54 -22.47
N PHE A 162 -12.02 -1.40 -22.34
CA PHE A 162 -12.75 -0.14 -22.55
C PHE A 162 -13.72 0.13 -21.40
N GLY A 163 -13.96 1.41 -21.12
CA GLY A 163 -14.86 1.82 -20.04
C GLY A 163 -15.41 3.23 -20.23
N SER A 164 -16.39 3.61 -19.40
CA SER A 164 -16.99 4.94 -19.45
C SER A 164 -16.01 6.03 -19.01
N LYS A 165 -16.00 7.20 -19.66
CA LYS A 165 -15.00 8.24 -19.39
C LYS A 165 -15.03 8.78 -17.96
N LEU A 166 -16.19 8.91 -17.32
CA LEU A 166 -16.31 9.53 -15.98
C LEU A 166 -15.45 8.84 -14.89
N PRO A 167 -15.62 7.53 -14.63
CA PRO A 167 -14.86 6.86 -13.59
C PRO A 167 -13.36 6.89 -13.87
N PHE A 168 -12.95 6.72 -15.12
CA PHE A 168 -11.54 6.57 -15.47
C PHE A 168 -10.80 7.90 -15.70
N VAL A 169 -11.49 8.99 -16.04
CA VAL A 169 -10.86 10.31 -16.22
C VAL A 169 -10.91 11.15 -14.93
N LEU A 170 -11.86 10.88 -14.01
CA LEU A 170 -12.01 11.70 -12.79
C LEU A 170 -12.01 10.85 -11.51
N ILE A 171 -12.94 9.92 -11.35
CA ILE A 171 -13.21 9.30 -10.03
C ILE A 171 -12.00 8.48 -9.55
N VAL A 172 -11.57 7.50 -10.34
CA VAL A 172 -10.46 6.60 -10.00
C VAL A 172 -9.14 7.37 -9.78
N PRO A 173 -8.68 8.22 -10.71
CA PRO A 173 -7.40 8.92 -10.54
C PRO A 173 -7.41 9.86 -9.33
N LEU A 174 -8.50 10.61 -9.09
CA LEU A 174 -8.61 11.48 -7.93
C LEU A 174 -8.71 10.70 -6.62
N THR A 175 -9.38 9.54 -6.61
CA THR A 175 -9.44 8.67 -5.43
C THR A 175 -8.05 8.15 -5.07
N ILE A 176 -7.30 7.65 -6.05
CA ILE A 176 -5.93 7.15 -5.85
C ILE A 176 -5.01 8.29 -5.40
N MET A 177 -5.02 9.44 -6.06
CA MET A 177 -4.20 10.61 -5.66
C MET A 177 -4.55 11.10 -4.25
N SER A 178 -5.83 11.14 -3.90
CA SER A 178 -6.30 11.49 -2.55
C SER A 178 -5.82 10.48 -1.50
N PHE A 179 -5.82 9.18 -1.84
CA PHE A 179 -5.28 8.14 -0.97
C PHE A 179 -3.77 8.36 -0.72
N PHE A 180 -2.97 8.64 -1.75
CA PHE A 180 -1.56 8.98 -1.57
C PHE A 180 -1.34 10.22 -0.69
N LEU A 181 -2.13 11.28 -0.87
CA LEU A 181 -2.09 12.47 -0.01
C LEU A 181 -2.44 12.13 1.44
N GLY A 182 -3.43 11.25 1.66
CA GLY A 182 -3.76 10.71 2.98
C GLY A 182 -2.57 9.97 3.62
N LEU A 183 -1.87 9.14 2.86
CA LEU A 183 -0.66 8.45 3.35
C LEU A 183 0.47 9.42 3.70
N ILE A 184 0.68 10.47 2.90
CA ILE A 184 1.66 11.54 3.17
C ILE A 184 1.26 12.29 4.46
N TYR A 185 -0.01 12.64 4.61
CA TYR A 185 -0.52 13.30 5.82
C TYR A 185 -0.29 12.44 7.07
N LEU A 186 -0.62 11.14 7.00
CA LEU A 186 -0.40 10.18 8.08
C LEU A 186 1.07 9.94 8.42
N ALA A 187 2.03 10.43 7.62
CA ALA A 187 3.45 10.37 7.95
C ALA A 187 3.88 11.40 9.02
N LYS A 188 3.01 12.38 9.35
CA LYS A 188 3.24 13.31 10.47
C LYS A 188 3.16 12.61 11.83
N GLU A 189 2.39 11.52 11.90
CA GLU A 189 2.01 10.86 13.14
C GLU A 189 3.22 10.27 13.89
N PRO A 190 3.36 10.53 15.21
CA PRO A 190 4.51 10.10 15.99
C PRO A 190 4.65 8.60 16.14
N PHE A 191 3.54 7.85 16.12
CA PHE A 191 3.56 6.41 16.31
C PHE A 191 4.41 5.67 15.25
N LYS A 192 4.52 6.22 14.02
CA LYS A 192 5.39 5.68 12.96
C LYS A 192 6.87 6.04 13.13
N ARG A 193 7.23 6.95 14.05
CA ARG A 193 8.64 7.31 14.34
C ARG A 193 9.38 6.16 15.00
N ALA A 194 8.75 5.52 15.99
CA ALA A 194 9.37 4.48 16.80
C ALA A 194 9.88 3.30 15.93
N TYR A 195 9.11 2.88 14.92
CA TYR A 195 9.51 1.80 14.01
C TYR A 195 10.66 2.17 13.08
N ILE A 196 10.54 3.28 12.35
CA ILE A 196 11.62 3.73 11.46
C ILE A 196 12.89 3.90 12.29
N SER A 197 12.82 4.43 13.53
CA SER A 197 13.99 4.56 14.41
C SER A 197 14.63 3.25 14.86
N ILE A 198 13.89 2.14 14.88
CA ILE A 198 14.43 0.81 15.25
C ILE A 198 15.30 0.24 14.12
N TYR A 199 14.85 0.35 12.86
CA TYR A 199 15.49 -0.32 11.73
C TYR A 199 16.37 0.59 10.86
N SER A 200 16.19 1.90 10.98
CA SER A 200 16.88 2.88 10.16
C SER A 200 18.13 3.41 10.84
N LYS A 201 19.23 3.54 10.08
CA LYS A 201 20.40 4.30 10.51
C LYS A 201 20.06 5.78 10.67
N ASN A 202 19.28 6.33 9.73
CA ASN A 202 18.84 7.73 9.72
C ASN A 202 17.32 7.85 9.51
N PRO A 203 16.52 7.85 10.60
CA PRO A 203 15.06 7.73 10.51
C PRO A 203 14.37 8.89 9.80
N GLU A 204 14.95 10.10 9.91
CA GLU A 204 14.45 11.27 9.21
C GLU A 204 14.66 11.13 7.70
N GLN A 205 15.84 10.68 7.27
CA GLN A 205 16.16 10.48 5.87
C GLN A 205 15.30 9.35 5.25
N THR A 206 15.13 8.23 5.95
CA THR A 206 14.26 7.12 5.51
C THR A 206 12.84 7.59 5.31
N ARG A 207 12.35 8.47 6.18
CA ARG A 207 11.03 9.09 6.02
C ARG A 207 10.96 9.98 4.79
N LYS A 208 11.94 10.85 4.56
CA LYS A 208 11.99 11.69 3.35
C LYS A 208 11.93 10.83 2.08
N TRP A 209 12.69 9.73 2.03
CA TRP A 209 12.64 8.80 0.89
C TRP A 209 11.31 8.06 0.77
N THR A 210 10.68 7.71 1.90
CA THR A 210 9.32 7.14 1.89
C THR A 210 8.30 8.12 1.30
N LEU A 211 8.39 9.40 1.67
CA LEU A 211 7.52 10.44 1.12
C LEU A 211 7.80 10.71 -0.37
N ASN A 212 9.07 10.65 -0.79
CA ASN A 212 9.45 10.73 -2.21
C ASN A 212 8.90 9.54 -3.00
N LEU A 213 8.89 8.33 -2.43
CA LEU A 213 8.27 7.15 -3.05
C LEU A 213 6.76 7.34 -3.26
N LEU A 214 6.05 7.90 -2.26
CA LEU A 214 4.64 8.21 -2.38
C LEU A 214 4.37 9.26 -3.48
N LEU A 215 5.18 10.32 -3.55
CA LEU A 215 5.10 11.31 -4.63
C LEU A 215 5.42 10.72 -6.01
N ALA A 216 6.43 9.85 -6.10
CA ALA A 216 6.76 9.14 -7.33
C ALA A 216 5.59 8.29 -7.81
N GLY A 217 4.90 7.58 -6.91
CA GLY A 217 3.67 6.86 -7.22
C GLY A 217 2.57 7.78 -7.76
N MET A 218 2.35 8.94 -7.13
CA MET A 218 1.41 9.95 -7.65
C MET A 218 1.81 10.47 -9.04
N PHE A 219 3.10 10.63 -9.32
CA PHE A 219 3.60 11.10 -10.60
C PHE A 219 3.45 10.05 -11.71
N VAL A 220 3.72 8.78 -11.41
CA VAL A 220 3.46 7.66 -12.32
C VAL A 220 1.97 7.58 -12.66
N GLN A 221 1.11 7.70 -11.66
CA GLN A 221 -0.35 7.77 -11.84
C GLN A 221 -0.75 8.95 -12.73
N PHE A 222 -0.18 10.13 -12.49
CA PHE A 222 -0.41 11.32 -13.32
C PHE A 222 -0.07 11.07 -14.78
N ILE A 223 1.09 10.48 -15.08
CA ILE A 223 1.51 10.15 -16.45
C ILE A 223 0.53 9.15 -17.07
N ALA A 224 0.23 8.05 -16.39
CA ALA A 224 -0.62 6.99 -16.91
C ALA A 224 -2.01 7.51 -17.31
N TYR A 225 -2.64 8.32 -16.47
CA TYR A 225 -3.98 8.83 -16.74
C TYR A 225 -4.00 9.98 -17.74
N THR A 226 -2.90 10.75 -17.84
CA THR A 226 -2.73 11.73 -18.92
C THR A 226 -2.56 11.03 -20.27
N ASP A 227 -1.83 9.92 -20.30
CA ASP A 227 -1.66 9.09 -21.50
C ASP A 227 -2.98 8.44 -21.93
N ILE A 228 -3.82 7.98 -21.01
CA ILE A 228 -5.18 7.49 -21.32
C ILE A 228 -6.01 8.58 -22.03
N ILE A 229 -6.00 9.81 -21.50
CA ILE A 229 -6.70 10.95 -22.12
C ILE A 229 -6.13 11.22 -23.51
N TRP A 230 -4.80 11.24 -23.64
CA TRP A 230 -4.11 11.50 -24.90
C TRP A 230 -4.40 10.44 -25.96
N PHE A 231 -4.29 9.16 -25.61
CA PHE A 231 -4.59 8.03 -26.48
C PHE A 231 -6.05 8.10 -26.96
N SER A 232 -6.97 8.44 -26.07
CA SER A 232 -8.41 8.54 -26.41
C SER A 232 -8.72 9.66 -27.42
N LEU A 233 -7.84 10.66 -27.54
CA LEU A 233 -8.00 11.76 -28.48
C LEU A 233 -7.24 11.52 -29.80
N ASN A 234 -6.09 10.86 -29.74
CA ASN A 234 -5.15 10.80 -30.86
C ASN A 234 -4.96 9.39 -31.44
N GLY A 235 -5.46 8.34 -30.77
CA GLY A 235 -5.28 6.94 -31.17
C GLY A 235 -3.85 6.41 -31.02
N ALA A 236 -2.97 7.14 -30.32
CA ALA A 236 -1.58 6.78 -30.09
C ALA A 236 -1.10 7.27 -28.72
N HIS A 237 -0.16 6.56 -28.10
CA HIS A 237 0.44 6.93 -26.82
C HIS A 237 1.39 8.14 -26.94
N LEU A 238 1.56 8.88 -25.82
CA LEU A 238 2.53 9.98 -25.71
C LEU A 238 3.98 9.48 -25.89
N LEU A 239 4.26 8.31 -25.34
CA LEU A 239 5.53 7.58 -25.41
C LEU A 239 5.21 6.11 -25.65
N SER A 240 6.17 5.34 -26.16
CA SER A 240 5.97 3.89 -26.25
C SER A 240 5.70 3.29 -24.86
N ILE A 241 4.93 2.20 -24.81
CA ILE A 241 4.66 1.47 -23.55
C ILE A 241 5.95 1.08 -22.84
N SER A 242 6.99 0.71 -23.59
CA SER A 242 8.30 0.38 -23.03
C SER A 242 8.97 1.59 -22.36
N SER A 243 8.88 2.78 -22.96
CA SER A 243 9.38 4.03 -22.37
C SER A 243 8.59 4.43 -21.12
N LEU A 244 7.25 4.37 -21.15
CA LEU A 244 6.41 4.66 -19.99
C LEU A 244 6.69 3.70 -18.82
N THR A 245 6.85 2.41 -19.12
CA THR A 245 7.18 1.39 -18.13
C THR A 245 8.57 1.64 -17.53
N THR A 246 9.56 1.92 -18.37
CA THR A 246 10.93 2.22 -17.92
C THR A 246 10.96 3.44 -17.02
N LEU A 247 10.28 4.52 -17.42
CA LEU A 247 10.21 5.74 -16.64
C LEU A 247 9.55 5.50 -15.28
N SER A 248 8.43 4.75 -15.26
CA SER A 248 7.72 4.39 -14.04
C SER A 248 8.59 3.58 -13.08
N LEU A 249 9.35 2.62 -13.61
CA LEU A 249 10.29 1.83 -12.83
C LEU A 249 11.40 2.70 -12.24
N LEU A 250 11.96 3.66 -12.99
CA LEU A 250 12.99 4.56 -12.48
C LEU A 250 12.47 5.44 -11.34
N PHE A 251 11.26 6.01 -11.49
CA PHE A 251 10.61 6.82 -10.46
C PHE A 251 10.38 6.05 -9.15
N ILE A 252 10.08 4.75 -9.23
CA ILE A 252 9.86 3.90 -8.05
C ILE A 252 11.19 3.35 -7.50
N ALA A 253 12.10 2.92 -8.36
CA ALA A 253 13.31 2.21 -7.98
C ALA A 253 14.28 3.09 -7.20
N ILE A 254 14.47 4.35 -7.61
CA ILE A 254 15.40 5.27 -6.94
C ILE A 254 15.03 5.50 -5.47
N PRO A 255 13.82 6.00 -5.13
CA PRO A 255 13.46 6.19 -3.72
C PRO A 255 13.40 4.87 -2.96
N SER A 256 13.02 3.76 -3.60
CA SER A 256 13.05 2.43 -2.96
C SER A 256 14.47 1.99 -2.58
N ALA A 257 15.44 2.16 -3.49
CA ALA A 257 16.84 1.87 -3.23
C ALA A 257 17.39 2.75 -2.10
N MET A 258 17.03 4.03 -2.08
CA MET A 258 17.45 4.94 -1.01
C MET A 258 16.80 4.62 0.35
N ILE A 259 15.56 4.12 0.37
CA ILE A 259 14.97 3.54 1.59
C ILE A 259 15.82 2.35 2.04
N LEU A 260 16.13 1.40 1.15
CA LEU A 260 16.94 0.23 1.51
C LEU A 260 18.32 0.59 2.05
N LEU A 261 19.00 1.57 1.44
CA LEU A 261 20.31 2.06 1.89
C LEU A 261 20.26 2.78 3.24
N SER A 262 19.11 3.36 3.59
CA SER A 262 18.90 4.06 4.87
C SER A 262 18.40 3.15 5.99
N LEU A 263 17.86 1.98 5.63
CA LEU A 263 17.66 0.85 6.53
C LEU A 263 19.02 0.21 6.91
N PHE A 264 19.05 -0.65 7.92
CA PHE A 264 20.23 -1.33 8.50
C PHE A 264 20.94 -0.61 9.64
N ARG A 265 20.30 -0.46 10.81
CA ARG A 265 21.08 -0.62 12.06
C ARG A 265 21.35 -2.12 12.27
N PRO A 266 22.60 -2.58 12.45
CA PRO A 266 22.79 -3.92 12.97
C PRO A 266 22.07 -3.99 14.33
N PRO A 267 21.33 -5.08 14.63
CA PRO A 267 20.81 -5.27 15.98
C PRO A 267 22.01 -5.28 16.95
N ALA A 268 21.92 -4.45 18.00
CA ALA A 268 22.84 -4.52 19.13
C ALA A 268 22.65 -5.83 19.91
#